data_AF-A0A1F9NBJ9-F1
#
_entry.id   AF-A0A1F9NBJ9-F1
#
_cell.length_a   1.000
_cell.length_b   1.000
_cell.length_c   1.000
_cell.angle_alpha   90.00
_cell.angle_beta   90.00
_cell.angle_gamma   90.00
#
_symmetry.space_group_name_H-M   'P 1'
#
loop_
_entity.id
_entity.type
_entity.pdbx_description
1 polymer ?
#
loop_
_entity_poly.entity_id
_entity_poly.type
_entity_poly.pdbx_seq_one_letter_code
_entity_poly.pdbx_strand_id
1 'polypeptide(L)'
;MKKRRAENSTGTARKPPGRPFKPGQSGNTGGRPKALAEVHDAARDHTMAAIDVLVKCMADKNPYVRIAAANAILDRGWGKATQAIESNEAALTHEQWLEVLK
;
A
#
# COMPACT_ATOMS: atom_id res chain seq x y z
N MET A 1 16.21 -32.85 -4.23
CA MET A 1 15.78 -31.51 -3.77
C MET A 1 15.83 -30.53 -4.93
N LYS A 2 14.69 -30.17 -5.54
CA LYS A 2 14.60 -29.15 -6.60
C LYS A 2 13.34 -28.32 -6.34
N LYS A 3 13.50 -27.08 -5.85
CA LYS A 3 12.39 -26.13 -5.62
C LYS A 3 11.84 -25.69 -6.99
N ARG A 4 10.57 -25.98 -7.26
CA ARG A 4 9.86 -25.58 -8.48
C ARG A 4 9.45 -24.10 -8.40
N ARG A 5 9.44 -23.43 -9.56
CA ARG A 5 9.12 -22.00 -9.77
C ARG A 5 7.65 -21.68 -9.45
N ALA A 6 7.29 -20.40 -9.32
CA ALA A 6 5.92 -19.94 -9.13
C ALA A 6 5.04 -20.24 -10.36
N GLU A 7 3.87 -20.85 -10.13
CA GLU A 7 3.11 -21.57 -11.16
C GLU A 7 1.93 -20.82 -11.82
N ASN A 8 1.47 -19.64 -11.38
CA ASN A 8 0.19 -19.12 -11.90
C ASN A 8 0.14 -17.60 -12.11
N SER A 9 0.27 -17.16 -13.36
CA SER A 9 -0.34 -15.92 -13.85
C SER A 9 -1.09 -16.19 -15.17
N THR A 10 -2.19 -16.95 -15.11
CA THR A 10 -3.16 -17.01 -16.19
C THR A 10 -4.57 -16.96 -15.62
N GLY A 11 -5.33 -15.92 -15.98
CA GLY A 11 -6.78 -15.87 -15.79
C GLY A 11 -7.26 -14.89 -14.73
N THR A 12 -7.45 -13.63 -15.13
CA THR A 12 -8.37 -12.69 -14.47
C THR A 12 -9.81 -13.17 -14.69
N ALA A 13 -10.26 -14.15 -13.92
CA ALA A 13 -11.68 -14.53 -13.84
C ALA A 13 -12.11 -14.50 -12.37
N ARG A 14 -13.13 -13.70 -12.05
CA ARG A 14 -13.72 -13.63 -10.72
C ARG A 14 -14.33 -15.00 -10.38
N LYS A 15 -13.70 -15.74 -9.45
CA LYS A 15 -14.29 -16.95 -8.88
C LYS A 15 -15.54 -16.59 -8.07
N PRO A 16 -16.62 -17.40 -8.13
CA PRO A 16 -17.80 -17.20 -7.29
C PRO A 16 -17.40 -17.25 -5.81
N PRO A 17 -18.12 -16.57 -4.89
CA PRO A 17 -17.73 -16.48 -3.49
C PRO A 17 -17.63 -17.90 -2.91
N GLY A 18 -16.39 -18.30 -2.63
CA GLY A 18 -16.01 -19.68 -2.34
C GLY A 18 -15.48 -19.87 -0.92
N ARG A 19 -15.22 -21.16 -0.63
CA ARG A 19 -14.83 -21.74 0.67
C ARG A 19 -13.78 -20.90 1.41
N PRO A 20 -14.00 -20.57 2.70
CA PRO A 20 -13.01 -19.85 3.50
C PRO A 20 -11.70 -20.63 3.59
N PHE A 21 -10.58 -19.90 3.66
CA PHE A 21 -9.26 -20.49 3.88
C PHE A 21 -9.26 -21.27 5.20
N LYS A 22 -8.58 -22.41 5.24
CA LYS A 22 -8.43 -23.18 6.49
C LYS A 22 -7.61 -22.34 7.48
N PRO A 23 -7.98 -22.29 8.78
CA PRO A 23 -7.16 -21.65 9.80
C PRO A 23 -5.70 -22.15 9.72
N GLY A 24 -4.74 -21.22 9.67
CA GLY A 24 -3.31 -21.52 9.53
C GLY A 24 -2.81 -21.78 8.10
N GLN A 25 -3.67 -21.78 7.08
CA GLN A 25 -3.28 -21.98 5.68
C GLN A 25 -3.45 -20.70 4.86
N SER A 26 -2.33 -20.08 4.46
CA SER A 26 -2.35 -18.94 3.53
C SER A 26 -2.78 -19.40 2.13
N GLY A 27 -3.67 -18.63 1.50
CA GLY A 27 -4.04 -18.78 0.09
C GLY A 27 -2.89 -18.54 -0.88
N ASN A 28 -1.81 -17.92 -0.42
CA ASN A 28 -0.56 -17.77 -1.16
C ASN A 28 0.57 -18.51 -0.42
N THR A 29 0.65 -19.82 -0.61
CA THR A 29 1.62 -20.70 0.05
C THR A 29 3.08 -20.37 -0.34
N GLY A 30 3.29 -19.82 -1.53
CA GLY A 30 4.60 -19.40 -2.03
C GLY A 30 5.06 -18.02 -1.54
N GLY A 31 4.17 -17.27 -0.86
CA GLY A 31 4.47 -15.92 -0.38
C GLY A 31 4.76 -14.93 -1.50
N ARG A 32 5.48 -13.85 -1.19
CA ARG A 32 5.89 -12.85 -2.17
C ARG A 32 6.91 -13.48 -3.15
N PRO A 33 6.70 -13.36 -4.48
CA PRO A 33 7.67 -13.83 -5.46
C PRO A 33 9.07 -13.22 -5.25
N LYS A 34 10.12 -14.05 -5.31
CA LYS A 34 11.51 -13.61 -5.08
C LYS A 34 11.99 -12.52 -6.05
N ALA A 35 11.59 -12.58 -7.31
CA ALA A 35 11.95 -11.55 -8.30
C ALA A 35 11.49 -10.14 -7.89
N LEU A 36 10.36 -10.04 -7.17
CA LEU A 36 9.86 -8.77 -6.64
C LEU A 36 10.61 -8.28 -5.39
N ALA A 37 11.45 -9.11 -4.77
CA ALA A 37 12.36 -8.69 -3.72
C ALA A 37 13.63 -8.09 -4.35
N GLU A 38 14.21 -8.76 -5.36
CA GLU A 38 15.41 -8.30 -6.07
C GLU A 38 15.22 -6.92 -6.71
N VAL A 39 14.07 -6.68 -7.36
CA VAL A 39 13.72 -5.35 -7.90
C VAL A 39 13.60 -4.30 -6.79
N HIS A 40 13.09 -4.69 -5.63
CA HIS A 40 12.88 -3.78 -4.50
C HIS A 40 14.19 -3.40 -3.83
N ASP A 41 15.13 -4.33 -3.75
CA ASP A 41 16.47 -4.10 -3.21
C ASP A 41 17.28 -3.22 -4.18
N ALA A 42 17.25 -3.51 -5.49
CA ALA A 42 17.86 -2.64 -6.49
C ALA A 42 17.31 -1.20 -6.47
N ALA A 43 16.00 -1.03 -6.26
CA ALA A 43 15.40 0.29 -6.11
C ALA A 43 15.86 1.00 -4.82
N ARG A 44 16.04 0.27 -3.71
CA ARG A 44 16.55 0.82 -2.45
C ARG A 44 18.00 1.27 -2.59
N ASP A 45 18.83 0.54 -3.33
CA ASP A 45 20.23 0.89 -3.57
C ASP A 45 20.38 2.25 -4.30
N HIS A 46 19.36 2.68 -5.05
CA HIS A 46 19.33 3.97 -5.74
C HIS A 46 18.74 5.11 -4.93
N THR A 47 18.43 4.91 -3.64
CA THR A 47 17.80 5.93 -2.81
C THR A 47 18.59 7.23 -2.77
N MET A 48 19.92 7.17 -2.62
CA MET A 48 20.76 8.38 -2.56
C MET A 48 20.73 9.17 -3.88
N ALA A 49 20.89 8.48 -5.01
CA ALA A 49 20.81 9.12 -6.33
C ALA A 49 19.42 9.73 -6.59
N ALA A 50 18.35 9.06 -6.15
CA ALA A 50 16.99 9.59 -6.27
C ALA A 50 16.80 10.85 -5.41
N ILE A 51 17.37 10.90 -4.20
CA ILE A 51 17.34 12.10 -3.34
C ILE A 51 18.06 13.26 -4.04
N ASP A 52 19.24 13.04 -4.63
CA ASP A 52 19.96 14.09 -5.36
C ASP A 52 19.16 14.66 -6.53
N VAL A 53 18.40 13.81 -7.24
CA VAL A 53 17.48 14.25 -8.29
C VAL A 53 16.36 15.12 -7.72
N LEU A 54 15.75 14.73 -6.60
CA LEU A 54 14.72 15.55 -5.95
C LEU A 54 15.26 16.91 -5.51
N VAL A 55 16.47 16.96 -4.95
CA VAL A 55 17.13 18.22 -4.57
C VAL A 55 17.32 19.11 -5.79
N LYS A 56 17.73 18.57 -6.94
CA LYS A 56 17.83 19.32 -8.21
C LYS A 56 16.46 19.81 -8.68
N CYS A 57 15.41 18.99 -8.59
CA CYS A 57 14.05 19.34 -8.97
C CYS A 57 13.45 20.47 -8.12
N MET A 58 13.95 20.74 -6.92
CA MET A 58 13.54 21.91 -6.14
C MET A 58 13.92 23.24 -6.80
N ALA A 59 14.86 23.24 -7.75
CA ALA A 59 15.24 24.42 -8.54
C ALA A 59 14.55 24.48 -9.92
N ASP A 60 13.62 23.56 -10.21
CA ASP A 60 12.92 23.51 -11.50
C ASP A 60 12.08 24.78 -11.74
N LYS A 61 11.89 25.17 -13.01
CA LYS A 61 11.06 26.34 -13.35
C LYS A 61 9.57 26.09 -13.07
N ASN A 62 9.12 24.85 -13.21
CA ASN A 62 7.74 24.44 -12.99
C ASN A 62 7.44 24.37 -11.48
N PRO A 63 6.50 25.20 -10.97
CA PRO A 63 6.16 25.20 -9.54
C PRO A 63 5.64 23.84 -9.04
N TYR A 64 4.92 23.08 -9.87
CA TYR A 64 4.40 21.77 -9.47
C TYR A 64 5.52 20.75 -9.23
N VAL A 65 6.57 20.77 -10.06
CA VAL A 65 7.74 19.90 -9.90
C VAL A 65 8.48 20.25 -8.60
N ARG A 66 8.67 21.54 -8.33
CA ARG A 66 9.32 21.99 -7.08
C ARG A 66 8.55 21.56 -5.84
N ILE A 67 7.23 21.77 -5.82
CA ILE A 67 6.37 21.40 -4.69
C ILE A 67 6.38 19.88 -4.49
N ALA A 68 6.26 19.10 -5.57
CA ALA A 68 6.30 17.65 -5.50
C ALA A 68 7.64 17.14 -4.96
N ALA A 69 8.76 17.72 -5.41
CA ALA A 69 10.09 17.35 -4.94
C ALA A 69 10.30 17.69 -3.45
N ALA A 70 9.88 18.89 -3.02
CA ALA A 70 9.98 19.31 -1.62
C ALA A 70 9.17 18.39 -0.69
N ASN A 71 7.90 18.11 -1.04
CA ASN A 71 7.06 17.19 -0.26
C ASN A 71 7.65 15.78 -0.22
N ALA A 72 8.18 15.28 -1.33
CA ALA A 72 8.78 13.95 -1.40
C ALA A 72 10.01 13.81 -0.48
N ILE A 73 10.81 14.86 -0.30
CA ILE A 73 11.93 14.87 0.64
C ILE A 73 11.43 14.92 2.08
N LEU A 74 10.50 15.83 2.39
CA LEU A 74 9.96 16.01 3.74
C LEU A 74 9.25 14.74 4.24
N ASP A 75 8.43 14.11 3.41
CA ASP A 75 7.71 12.87 3.73
C ASP A 75 8.66 11.72 4.09
N ARG A 76 9.91 11.73 3.59
CA ARG A 76 10.92 10.71 3.90
C ARG A 76 11.69 11.01 5.18
N GLY A 77 11.95 12.29 5.47
CA GLY A 77 12.69 12.71 6.66
C GLY A 77 11.83 12.75 7.93
N TRP A 78 10.57 13.16 7.78
CA TRP A 78 9.66 13.43 8.90
C TRP A 78 8.42 12.53 8.90
N GLY A 79 8.19 11.77 7.84
CA GLY A 79 6.97 11.01 7.65
C GLY A 79 5.82 11.87 7.10
N LYS A 80 4.72 11.21 6.74
CA LYS A 80 3.48 11.89 6.38
C LYS A 80 2.70 12.29 7.63
N ALA A 81 1.90 13.35 7.52
CA ALA A 81 0.94 13.71 8.56
C ALA A 81 0.00 12.53 8.88
N THR A 82 -0.31 12.37 10.16
CA THR A 82 -1.28 11.37 10.64
C THR A 82 -2.62 11.56 9.93
N GLN A 83 -3.10 10.50 9.27
CA GLN A 83 -4.42 10.53 8.66
C GLN A 83 -5.49 10.42 9.74
N ALA A 84 -6.40 11.39 9.81
CA ALA A 84 -7.56 11.31 10.69
C ALA A 84 -8.49 10.19 10.21
N ILE A 85 -8.97 9.37 11.14
CA ILE A 85 -10.04 8.40 10.88
C ILE A 85 -11.35 9.12 11.16
N GLU A 86 -12.13 9.35 10.10
CA GLU A 86 -13.48 9.87 10.23
C GLU A 86 -14.44 8.69 10.44
N SER A 87 -14.87 8.47 11.68
CA SER A 87 -15.92 7.50 11.98
C SER A 87 -17.28 8.14 11.70
N ASN A 88 -17.87 7.85 10.55
CA ASN A 88 -19.27 8.17 10.26
C ASN A 88 -20.21 7.15 10.92
N GLU A 89 -20.10 6.99 12.24
CA GLU A 89 -21.12 6.32 13.01
C GLU A 89 -22.11 7.41 13.42
N ALA A 90 -23.23 7.50 12.70
CA ALA A 90 -24.43 8.11 13.26
C ALA A 90 -24.88 7.18 14.40
N ALA A 91 -24.20 7.30 15.55
CA ALA A 91 -24.58 6.60 16.75
C ALA A 91 -25.97 7.09 17.12
N LEU A 92 -26.98 6.32 16.73
CA LEU A 92 -28.33 6.50 17.24
C LEU A 92 -28.21 6.48 18.77
N THR A 93 -28.77 7.48 19.41
CA THR A 93 -28.82 7.49 20.87
C THR A 93 -29.62 6.27 21.34
N HIS A 94 -29.39 5.81 22.58
CA HIS A 94 -30.11 4.65 23.13
C HIS A 94 -31.63 4.78 22.99
N GLU A 95 -32.15 6.01 23.08
CA GLU A 95 -33.56 6.32 22.89
C GLU A 95 -34.03 6.06 21.45
N GLN A 96 -33.24 6.45 20.45
CA GLN A 96 -33.55 6.22 19.03
C GLN A 96 -33.48 4.74 18.65
N TRP A 97 -32.60 3.95 19.28
CA TRP A 97 -32.56 2.50 19.10
C TRP A 97 -33.84 1.80 19.61
N LEU A 98 -34.43 2.31 20.69
CA LEU A 98 -35.66 1.75 21.26
C LEU A 98 -36.91 2.06 20.42
N GLU A 99 -36.88 3.09 19.59
CA GLU A 99 -37.98 3.39 18.66
C GLU A 99 -38.00 2.48 17.43
N VAL A 100 -36.83 2.02 16.96
CA VAL A 100 -36.73 1.11 15.80
C VAL A 100 -37.23 -0.31 16.11
N LEU A 101 -37.27 -0.70 17.39
CA LEU A 101 -37.66 -2.04 17.85
C LEU A 101 -39.15 -2.17 18.26
N LYS A 102 -39.94 -1.11 18.07
CA LYS A 102 -41.39 -1.10 18.32
C LYS A 102 -42.15 -1.24 17.00
#